data_AF-A0A370W075-F1
#
_entry.id   AF-A0A370W075-F1
#
_cell.length_a   1.000
_cell.length_b   1.000
_cell.length_c   1.000
_cell.angle_alpha   90.00
_cell.angle_beta   90.00
_cell.angle_gamma   90.00
#
_symmetry.space_group_name_H-M   'P 1'
#
loop_
_entity.id
_entity.type
_entity.pdbx_description
1 polymer ?
#
loop_
_entity_poly.entity_id
_entity_poly.type
_entity_poly.pdbx_seq_one_letter_code
_entity_poly.pdbx_strand_id
1 'polypeptide(L)'
;MCPGCRQELVFAGYDFAAPRRRDAKAWSVVATVLAEGLTYDHRPGCGCSRLPSFRPRTQSQVRVRRRAAERLGLPLSVTLARRDAFTPESRDEHPPAQLAAEPDMT
;
A
#
# COMPACT_ATOMS: atom_id res chain seq x y z
N MET A 1 14.90 16.42 2.54
CA MET A 1 14.34 17.24 3.65
C MET A 1 13.38 18.28 3.09
N CYS A 2 12.19 18.45 3.69
CA CYS A 2 11.18 19.43 3.27
C CYS A 2 11.55 20.85 3.76
N PRO A 3 11.56 21.88 2.90
CA PRO A 3 11.92 23.25 3.31
C PRO A 3 10.91 23.90 4.26
N GLY A 4 9.66 23.42 4.30
CA GLY A 4 8.61 24.00 5.17
C GLY A 4 8.59 23.43 6.59
N CYS A 5 8.63 22.10 6.73
CA CYS A 5 8.52 21.42 8.03
C CYS A 5 9.79 20.68 8.48
N ARG A 6 10.86 20.70 7.66
CA ARG A 6 12.15 20.04 7.92
C ARG A 6 12.07 18.53 8.19
N GLN A 7 11.02 17.87 7.69
CA GLN A 7 10.89 16.41 7.76
C GLN A 7 11.54 15.74 6.55
N GLU A 8 11.84 14.45 6.69
CA GLU A 8 12.34 13.62 5.60
C GLU A 8 11.28 13.51 4.49
N LEU A 9 11.73 13.53 3.23
CA LEU A 9 10.84 13.42 2.08
C LEU A 9 10.83 11.96 1.65
N VAL A 10 9.64 11.37 1.60
CA VAL A 10 9.45 9.98 1.15
C VAL A 10 9.04 9.98 -0.32
N PHE A 11 9.65 9.11 -1.12
CA PHE A 11 9.19 8.87 -2.48
C PHE A 11 7.91 8.04 -2.44
N ALA A 12 6.79 8.65 -2.84
CA ALA A 12 5.48 8.01 -2.76
C ALA A 12 5.18 7.09 -3.96
N GLY A 13 6.05 6.99 -4.97
CA GLY A 13 5.83 6.20 -6.19
C GLY A 13 5.62 7.06 -7.44
N TYR A 14 5.71 6.43 -8.61
CA TYR A 14 5.65 7.11 -9.91
C TYR A 14 4.25 7.60 -10.29
N ASP A 15 3.21 6.86 -9.93
CA ASP A 15 1.82 7.21 -10.24
C ASP A 15 1.15 8.00 -9.09
N PHE A 16 1.97 8.59 -8.22
CA PHE A 16 1.49 9.39 -7.10
C PHE A 16 0.87 10.72 -7.60
N ALA A 17 -0.45 10.77 -7.62
CA ALA A 17 -1.21 11.99 -7.84
C ALA A 17 -1.42 12.73 -6.50
N ALA A 18 -0.60 13.76 -6.26
CA ALA A 18 -0.64 14.53 -5.02
C ALA A 18 -2.01 15.21 -4.81
N PRO A 19 -2.67 15.02 -3.64
CA PRO A 19 -3.89 15.74 -3.30
C PRO A 19 -3.69 17.25 -3.20
N ARG A 20 -4.79 18.02 -3.24
CA ARG A 20 -4.75 19.47 -2.97
C ARG A 20 -4.13 19.73 -1.60
N ARG A 21 -3.24 20.73 -1.49
CA ARG A 21 -2.50 21.04 -0.25
C ARG A 21 -3.38 21.23 0.99
N ARG A 22 -4.60 21.75 0.83
CA ARG A 22 -5.55 22.01 1.93
C ARG A 22 -6.41 20.81 2.32
N ASP A 23 -6.38 19.73 1.54
CA ASP A 23 -7.23 18.57 1.79
C ASP A 23 -6.59 17.63 2.82
N ALA A 24 -6.71 17.99 4.09
CA ALA A 24 -6.18 17.21 5.21
C ALA A 24 -6.72 15.76 5.23
N LYS A 25 -7.95 15.54 4.75
CA LYS A 25 -8.54 14.20 4.70
C LYS A 25 -7.84 13.34 3.66
N ALA A 26 -7.61 13.86 2.46
CA ALA A 26 -6.86 13.14 1.43
C ALA A 26 -5.40 12.88 1.86
N TRP A 27 -4.74 13.88 2.47
CA TRP A 27 -3.38 13.70 2.99
C TRP A 27 -3.29 12.64 4.10
N SER A 28 -4.31 12.51 4.96
CA SER A 28 -4.34 11.45 5.98
C SER A 28 -4.39 10.04 5.37
N VAL A 29 -5.04 9.88 4.21
CA VAL A 29 -5.09 8.60 3.50
C VAL A 29 -3.71 8.26 2.95
N VAL A 30 -3.05 9.23 2.30
CA VAL A 30 -1.68 9.06 1.78
C VAL A 30 -0.72 8.68 2.92
N ALA A 31 -0.79 9.38 4.05
CA ALA A 31 0.04 9.06 5.21
C ALA A 31 -0.20 7.64 5.73
N THR A 32 -1.46 7.17 5.76
CA THR A 32 -1.78 5.80 6.17
C THR A 32 -1.20 4.76 5.20
N VAL A 33 -1.31 5.01 3.89
CA VAL A 33 -0.77 4.11 2.85
C VAL A 33 0.75 4.02 2.95
N LEU A 34 1.43 5.16 3.09
CA LEU A 34 2.89 5.20 3.20
C LEU A 34 3.40 4.59 4.52
N ALA A 35 2.66 4.76 5.62
CA ALA A 35 3.00 4.15 6.91
C ALA A 35 2.98 2.60 6.85
N GLU A 36 2.14 2.04 5.99
CA GLU A 36 2.04 0.59 5.74
C GLU A 36 3.08 0.10 4.71
N GLY A 37 4.03 0.95 4.32
CA GLY A 37 5.10 0.62 3.37
C GLY A 37 4.65 0.49 1.92
N LEU A 38 3.44 0.96 1.58
CA LEU A 38 2.91 0.89 0.23
C LEU A 38 3.27 2.14 -0.57
N THR A 39 3.75 1.95 -1.79
CA THR A 39 3.97 3.02 -2.78
C THR A 39 2.84 3.06 -3.81
N TYR A 40 2.68 4.20 -4.48
CA TYR A 40 1.76 4.43 -5.59
C TYR A 40 2.42 4.06 -6.92
N ASP A 41 2.99 2.86 -7.00
CA ASP A 41 3.53 2.33 -8.25
C ASP A 41 2.47 1.43 -8.90
N HIS A 42 2.01 1.80 -10.09
CA HIS A 42 1.09 0.98 -10.85
C HIS A 42 1.81 -0.18 -11.57
N ARG A 43 3.16 -0.14 -11.58
CA ARG A 43 4.05 -1.17 -12.15
C ARG A 43 5.08 -1.60 -11.10
N PRO A 44 5.06 -2.85 -10.61
CA PRO A 44 6.20 -3.40 -9.90
C PRO A 44 7.38 -3.50 -10.87
N GLY A 45 8.58 -3.14 -10.42
CA GLY A 45 9.79 -3.09 -11.27
C GLY A 45 10.14 -4.40 -11.98
N CYS A 46 9.62 -5.54 -11.51
CA CYS A 46 9.53 -6.82 -12.23
C CYS A 46 8.10 -6.93 -12.75
N GLY A 47 7.87 -7.04 -14.08
CA GLY A 47 6.56 -7.24 -14.73
C GLY A 47 5.82 -8.54 -14.38
N CYS A 48 6.17 -9.10 -13.22
CA CYS A 48 5.84 -10.36 -12.61
C CYS A 48 4.57 -10.24 -11.74
N SER A 49 4.18 -9.01 -11.36
CA SER A 49 2.87 -8.73 -10.73
C SER A 49 2.04 -7.80 -11.63
N ARG A 50 1.23 -8.41 -12.52
CA ARG A 50 0.34 -7.69 -13.47
C ARG A 50 -0.97 -7.21 -12.86
N LEU A 51 -1.17 -7.34 -11.55
CA LEU A 51 -2.42 -6.94 -10.93
C LEU A 51 -2.36 -5.45 -10.54
N PRO A 52 -3.37 -4.65 -10.92
CA PRO A 52 -3.42 -3.24 -10.58
C PRO A 52 -3.46 -3.10 -9.05
N SER A 53 -2.43 -2.44 -8.50
CA SER A 53 -2.36 -2.14 -7.08
C SER A 53 -3.38 -1.05 -6.75
N PHE A 54 -4.53 -1.43 -6.19
CA PHE A 54 -5.50 -0.45 -5.75
C PHE A 54 -4.92 0.37 -4.60
N ARG A 55 -5.21 1.67 -4.60
CA ARG A 55 -4.87 2.57 -3.51
C ARG A 55 -6.10 3.35 -3.10
N PRO A 56 -6.48 3.32 -1.81
CA PRO A 56 -7.63 4.07 -1.35
C PRO A 56 -7.38 5.57 -1.56
N ARG A 57 -8.43 6.26 -2.00
CA ARG A 57 -8.43 7.72 -2.19
C ARG A 57 -9.17 8.44 -1.08
N THR A 58 -9.92 7.72 -0.26
CA THR A 58 -10.78 8.29 0.78
C THR A 58 -10.63 7.58 2.12
N GLN A 59 -10.89 8.30 3.21
CA GLN A 59 -10.89 7.74 4.57
C GLN A 59 -11.94 6.63 4.75
N SER A 60 -13.08 6.71 4.04
CA SER A 60 -14.08 5.64 4.08
C SER A 60 -13.51 4.32 3.54
N GLN A 61 -12.77 4.37 2.43
CA GLN A 61 -12.12 3.18 1.87
C GLN A 61 -11.05 2.60 2.81
N VAL A 62 -10.29 3.45 3.49
CA VAL A 62 -9.34 3.02 4.53
C VAL A 62 -10.06 2.33 5.68
N ARG A 63 -11.17 2.89 6.17
CA ARG A 63 -11.95 2.30 7.26
C ARG A 63 -12.53 0.94 6.90
N VAL A 64 -13.09 0.78 5.70
CA VAL A 64 -13.62 -0.52 5.25
C VAL A 64 -12.50 -1.56 5.20
N ARG A 65 -11.31 -1.18 4.73
CA ARG A 65 -10.16 -2.08 4.62
C ARG A 65 -9.53 -2.44 5.96
N ARG A 66 -9.48 -1.51 6.91
CA ARG A 66 -9.13 -1.82 8.31
C ARG A 66 -10.08 -2.86 8.91
N ARG A 67 -11.39 -2.68 8.71
CA ARG A 67 -12.38 -3.65 9.17
C ARG A 67 -12.22 -5.02 8.48
N ALA A 68 -11.83 -5.03 7.20
CA ALA A 68 -11.56 -6.27 6.48
C ALA A 68 -10.29 -6.95 6.98
N ALA A 69 -9.23 -6.19 7.26
CA ALA A 69 -7.99 -6.70 7.86
C ALA A 69 -8.27 -7.39 9.21
N GLU A 70 -9.04 -6.73 10.09
CA GLU A 70 -9.47 -7.29 11.37
C GLU A 70 -10.31 -8.57 11.20
N ARG A 71 -11.25 -8.58 10.25
CA ARG A 71 -12.14 -9.73 10.02
C ARG A 71 -11.45 -10.93 9.39
N LEU A 72 -10.48 -10.68 8.50
CA LEU A 72 -9.78 -11.73 7.77
C LEU A 72 -8.47 -12.15 8.46
N GLY A 73 -8.05 -11.44 9.51
CA GLY A 73 -6.78 -11.69 10.21
C GLY A 73 -5.55 -11.37 9.35
N LEU A 74 -5.67 -10.42 8.42
CA LEU A 74 -4.63 -10.09 7.45
C LEU A 74 -3.96 -8.76 7.78
N PRO A 75 -2.71 -8.54 7.35
CA PRO A 75 -2.05 -7.26 7.54
C PRO A 75 -2.78 -6.16 6.73
N LEU A 76 -2.76 -4.95 7.27
CA LEU A 76 -3.45 -3.81 6.67
C LEU A 76 -2.88 -3.48 5.28
N SER A 77 -1.56 -3.59 5.09
CA SER A 77 -0.90 -3.45 3.79
C SER A 77 -1.52 -4.32 2.67
N VAL A 78 -1.89 -5.57 2.97
CA VAL A 78 -2.53 -6.47 2.00
C VAL A 78 -3.92 -5.96 1.63
N THR A 79 -4.77 -5.69 2.63
CA THR A 79 -6.14 -5.20 2.36
C THR A 79 -6.19 -3.80 1.74
N LEU A 80 -5.19 -2.95 2.00
CA LEU A 80 -5.03 -1.65 1.35
C LEU A 80 -4.67 -1.78 -0.13
N ALA A 81 -3.92 -2.81 -0.50
CA ALA A 81 -3.53 -3.07 -1.87
C ALA A 81 -4.60 -3.78 -2.71
N ARG A 82 -5.57 -4.46 -2.07
CA ARG A 82 -6.68 -5.14 -2.75
C ARG A 82 -7.65 -4.17 -3.41
N ARG A 83 -8.18 -4.53 -4.57
CA ARG A 83 -9.27 -3.83 -5.25
C ARG A 83 -10.55 -3.92 -4.44
N ASP A 84 -10.87 -5.11 -3.95
CA ASP A 84 -12.03 -5.36 -3.10
C ASP A 84 -11.59 -5.70 -1.67
N ALA A 85 -12.21 -5.03 -0.68
CA ALA A 85 -11.79 -5.17 0.71
C ALA A 85 -12.07 -6.57 1.27
N PHE A 86 -13.17 -7.21 0.86
CA PHE A 86 -13.65 -8.47 1.43
C PHE A 86 -13.45 -9.69 0.51
N THR A 87 -13.19 -9.47 -0.77
CA THR A 87 -12.93 -10.56 -1.72
C THR A 87 -11.46 -10.95 -1.60
N PRO A 88 -11.14 -12.24 -1.37
CA PRO A 88 -9.78 -12.71 -1.52
C PRO A 88 -9.37 -12.59 -2.99
N GLU A 89 -8.20 -12.03 -3.23
CA GLU A 89 -7.61 -11.95 -4.58
C GLU A 89 -6.53 -13.02 -4.69
N SER A 90 -6.24 -13.50 -5.90
CA SER A 90 -5.24 -14.55 -6.14
C SER A 90 -3.82 -14.23 -5.63
N ARG A 91 -3.55 -12.97 -5.26
CA ARG A 91 -2.32 -12.54 -4.57
C ARG A 91 -2.22 -13.06 -3.12
N ASP A 92 -3.34 -13.40 -2.49
CA ASP A 92 -3.37 -13.98 -1.15
C ASP A 92 -2.84 -15.42 -1.14
N GLU A 93 -2.97 -16.12 -2.27
CA GLU A 93 -2.45 -17.47 -2.50
C GLU A 93 -0.92 -17.49 -2.68
N HIS A 94 -0.32 -16.35 -3.02
CA HIS A 94 1.13 -16.16 -3.00
C HIS A 94 1.52 -15.39 -1.74
N PRO A 95 1.81 -16.09 -0.62
CA PRO A 95 2.34 -15.42 0.56
C PRO A 95 3.60 -14.61 0.18
N PRO A 96 3.93 -13.52 0.88
CA PRO A 96 5.18 -12.78 0.68
C PRO A 96 6.44 -13.59 1.07
N ALA A 97 6.34 -14.92 1.16
CA ALA A 97 7.33 -15.86 1.68
C ALA A 97 8.06 -16.63 0.57
N GLN A 98 8.48 -15.97 -0.51
CA GLN A 98 9.68 -16.42 -1.24
C GLN A 98 10.91 -15.56 -0.93
N LEU A 99 10.85 -14.79 0.16
CA LEU A 99 12.01 -14.09 0.72
C LEU A 99 12.28 -14.54 2.17
N ALA A 100 12.43 -15.84 2.41
CA ALA A 100 13.18 -16.39 3.55
C ALA A 100 13.20 -17.93 3.52
N ALA A 101 14.15 -18.51 2.79
CA ALA A 101 14.77 -19.84 2.99
C ALA A 101 15.63 -20.13 1.73
N GLU A 102 16.94 -20.31 1.75
CA GLU A 102 17.93 -20.50 2.81
C GLU A 102 19.31 -20.02 2.28
N PRO A 103 20.25 -19.71 3.18
CA PRO A 103 21.62 -19.32 2.86
C PRO A 103 22.53 -20.54 2.59
N ASP A 104 23.54 -20.31 1.75
CA ASP A 104 24.80 -21.09 1.59
C ASP A 104 24.72 -22.55 1.10
N MET A 105 25.35 -22.84 -0.05
CA MET A 105 25.95 -24.16 -0.34
C MET A 105 26.88 -24.13 -1.57
N THR A 106 28.19 -24.18 -1.26
CA THR A 106 29.40 -24.51 -2.06
C THR A 106 30.10 -23.38 -2.81
#